data_AF-A0A966TNN1-F1
#
_entry.id   AF-A0A966TNN1-F1
#
_cell.length_a   1.000
_cell.length_b   1.000
_cell.length_c   1.000
_cell.angle_alpha   90.00
_cell.angle_beta   90.00
_cell.angle_gamma   90.00
#
_symmetry.space_group_name_H-M   'P 1'
#
loop_
_entity.id
_entity.type
_entity.pdbx_description
1 polymer ?
#
loop_
_entity_poly.entity_id
_entity_poly.type
_entity_poly.pdbx_seq_one_letter_code
_entity_poly.pdbx_strand_id
1 'polypeptide(L)'
;MANDVRLITALLKARRYDAGNRPPAQEPIFTIQGKVVGCLQSYIVFSGLPKASKSTFVGAAAASALVPPFQGIWGMKLQLPVNRPRIGYFDTEMSSFDFYRQIDKIVSLAEKQKLPDFFDAYSMREDMPSKIRIMIEQYLIENKDCSCLIVDGLLDLCLDYNDPKETRLVTNWLKRITKQYDILLIGVLHLGKGHGETLGHLGSNTDRWSQSTMIVEKNKDTGQFVLKPKYIRSDGDFEPVAIMNYNGRWSQVPYIEPAPAVPTKKKN
;
A
#
# COMPACT_ATOMS: atom_id res chain seq x y z
N MET A 1 13.18 6.24 35.75
CA MET A 1 14.47 5.49 35.79
C MET A 1 14.29 4.04 36.27
N ALA A 2 13.95 3.74 37.53
CA ALA A 2 13.86 2.34 38.00
C ALA A 2 12.72 1.53 37.33
N ASN A 3 11.55 2.15 37.09
CA ASN A 3 10.43 1.51 36.37
C ASN A 3 10.76 1.27 34.89
N ASP A 4 11.50 2.18 34.25
CA ASP A 4 11.92 2.03 32.85
C ASP A 4 12.91 0.87 32.69
N VAL A 5 13.86 0.71 33.61
CA VAL A 5 14.82 -0.40 33.59
C VAL A 5 14.11 -1.75 33.75
N ARG A 6 13.10 -1.85 34.62
CA ARG A 6 12.30 -3.08 34.77
C ARG A 6 11.54 -3.42 33.49
N LEU A 7 10.88 -2.43 32.88
CA LEU A 7 10.16 -2.61 31.61
C LEU A 7 11.11 -3.06 30.49
N ILE A 8 12.26 -2.38 30.35
CA ILE A 8 13.27 -2.73 29.34
C ILE A 8 13.79 -4.16 29.57
N THR A 9 14.06 -4.54 30.81
CA THR A 9 14.52 -5.90 31.15
C THR A 9 13.46 -6.95 30.79
N ALA A 10 12.19 -6.68 31.06
CA ALA A 10 11.09 -7.57 30.69
C ALA A 10 10.97 -7.72 29.17
N LEU A 11 11.08 -6.62 28.41
CA LEU A 11 11.07 -6.63 26.95
C LEU A 11 12.25 -7.42 26.37
N LEU A 12 13.45 -7.28 26.93
CA LEU A 12 14.62 -8.04 26.49
C LEU A 12 14.42 -9.55 26.71
N LYS A 13 13.88 -9.94 27.87
CA LYS A 13 13.58 -11.35 28.16
C LYS A 13 12.51 -11.90 27.21
N ALA A 14 11.42 -11.17 26.99
CA ALA A 14 10.32 -11.59 26.13
C ALA A 14 10.69 -11.66 24.64
N ARG A 15 11.73 -10.92 24.21
CA ARG A 15 12.19 -10.86 22.81
C ARG A 15 13.47 -11.66 22.58
N ARG A 16 13.98 -12.36 23.61
CA ARG A 16 15.13 -13.25 23.46
C ARG A 16 14.74 -14.37 22.51
N TYR A 17 15.65 -14.71 21.59
CA TYR A 17 15.49 -15.89 20.74
C TYR A 17 15.24 -17.12 21.61
N ASP A 18 14.19 -17.86 21.25
CA ASP A 18 13.82 -19.11 21.89
C ASP A 18 13.52 -20.13 20.79
N ALA A 19 14.38 -21.14 20.69
CA ALA A 19 14.23 -22.22 19.70
C ALA A 19 12.99 -23.09 19.95
N GLY A 20 12.51 -23.17 21.20
CA GLY A 20 11.31 -23.91 21.57
C GLY A 20 10.02 -23.15 21.31
N ASN A 21 10.10 -21.83 21.08
CA ASN A 21 8.95 -20.97 20.83
C ASN A 21 9.08 -20.28 19.47
N ARG A 22 9.03 -21.08 18.40
CA ARG A 22 9.08 -20.56 17.03
C ARG A 22 7.76 -19.84 16.70
N PRO A 23 7.80 -18.56 16.30
CA PRO A 23 6.58 -17.86 15.87
C PRO A 23 6.01 -18.49 14.59
N PRO A 24 4.70 -18.37 14.34
CA PRO A 24 4.10 -18.81 13.09
C PRO A 24 4.73 -18.08 11.89
N ALA A 25 4.70 -18.71 10.72
CA ALA A 25 5.10 -18.07 9.47
C ALA A 25 4.22 -16.84 9.21
N GLN A 26 4.78 -15.83 8.53
CA GLN A 26 3.98 -14.68 8.11
C GLN A 26 2.86 -15.15 7.19
N GLU A 27 1.63 -14.73 7.49
CA GLU A 27 0.44 -15.08 6.72
C GLU A 27 0.35 -14.20 5.47
N PRO A 28 0.50 -14.75 4.25
CA PRO A 28 0.32 -14.01 3.01
C PRO A 28 -1.15 -13.70 2.81
N ILE A 29 -1.49 -12.42 2.65
CA ILE A 29 -2.88 -12.00 2.40
C ILE A 29 -3.03 -11.20 1.11
N PHE A 30 -1.93 -10.79 0.47
CA PHE A 30 -1.98 -10.09 -0.81
C PHE A 30 -1.04 -10.71 -1.83
N THR A 31 -1.61 -11.15 -2.95
CA THR A 31 -0.87 -11.72 -4.08
C THR A 31 -1.20 -11.00 -5.38
N ILE A 32 -0.23 -10.99 -6.29
CA ILE A 32 -0.42 -10.51 -7.67
C ILE A 32 0.09 -11.62 -8.60
N GLN A 33 -0.79 -12.13 -9.46
CA GLN A 33 -0.48 -13.27 -10.35
C GLN A 33 0.08 -14.49 -9.59
N GLY A 34 -0.40 -14.72 -8.37
CA GLY A 34 0.06 -15.81 -7.49
C GLY A 34 1.37 -15.56 -6.75
N LYS A 35 2.07 -14.45 -7.01
CA LYS A 35 3.26 -14.04 -6.25
C LYS A 35 2.88 -13.35 -4.95
N VAL A 36 3.53 -13.71 -3.85
CA VAL A 36 3.28 -13.06 -2.55
C VAL A 36 3.88 -11.66 -2.55
N VAL A 37 3.00 -10.65 -2.45
CA VAL A 37 3.39 -9.24 -2.41
C VAL A 37 3.23 -8.67 -1.00
N GLY A 38 2.20 -9.09 -0.24
CA GLY A 38 1.93 -8.58 1.10
C GLY A 38 1.48 -9.65 2.09
N CYS A 39 2.02 -9.60 3.30
CA CYS A 39 1.69 -10.44 4.44
C CYS A 39 1.18 -9.59 5.62
N LEU A 40 0.53 -10.24 6.58
CA LEU A 40 0.29 -9.60 7.88
C LEU A 40 1.61 -9.19 8.54
N GLN A 41 1.54 -8.14 9.38
CA GLN A 41 2.66 -7.52 10.09
C GLN A 41 3.65 -6.77 9.19
N SER A 42 3.29 -6.51 7.94
CA SER A 42 4.13 -5.82 6.97
C SER A 42 3.42 -4.61 6.36
N TYR A 43 4.16 -3.84 5.56
CA TYR A 43 3.56 -2.84 4.68
C TYR A 43 4.14 -2.92 3.28
N ILE A 44 3.33 -2.59 2.29
CA ILE A 44 3.69 -2.54 0.87
C ILE A 44 3.38 -1.15 0.32
N VAL A 45 4.03 -0.78 -0.78
CA VAL A 45 3.82 0.54 -1.37
C VAL A 45 3.61 0.49 -2.87
N PHE A 46 2.57 1.20 -3.31
CA PHE A 46 2.34 1.60 -4.69
C PHE A 46 2.95 2.99 -4.91
N SER A 47 4.06 3.03 -5.64
CA SER A 47 4.79 4.25 -5.96
C SER A 47 4.55 4.65 -7.42
N GLY A 48 4.54 5.94 -7.73
CA GLY A 48 4.39 6.40 -9.11
C GLY A 48 4.27 7.91 -9.24
N LEU A 49 4.54 8.43 -10.43
CA LEU A 49 4.40 9.86 -10.71
C LEU A 49 2.95 10.33 -10.47
N PRO A 50 2.73 11.64 -10.22
CA PRO A 50 1.39 12.21 -10.22
C PRO A 50 0.63 11.82 -11.51
N LYS A 51 -0.67 11.52 -11.37
CA LYS A 51 -1.54 11.09 -12.48
C LYS A 51 -1.17 9.75 -13.15
N ALA A 52 -0.34 8.92 -12.52
CA ALA A 52 -0.07 7.55 -12.96
C ALA A 52 -1.18 6.54 -12.60
N SER A 53 -2.31 6.97 -12.03
CA SER A 53 -3.44 6.09 -11.63
C SER A 53 -3.12 5.08 -10.51
N LYS A 54 -2.25 5.44 -9.56
CA LYS A 54 -1.94 4.63 -8.37
C LYS A 54 -3.19 4.22 -7.60
N SER A 55 -4.05 5.17 -7.25
CA SER A 55 -5.30 4.93 -6.55
C SER A 55 -6.25 3.99 -7.31
N THR A 56 -6.16 3.91 -8.64
CA THR A 56 -6.92 2.92 -9.41
C THR A 56 -6.40 1.50 -9.16
N PHE A 57 -5.08 1.28 -9.12
CA PHE A 57 -4.50 -0.01 -8.78
C PHE A 57 -4.72 -0.39 -7.32
N VAL A 58 -4.60 0.56 -6.39
CA VAL A 58 -4.94 0.34 -4.98
C VAL A 58 -6.42 0.03 -4.81
N GLY A 59 -7.29 0.73 -5.54
CA GLY A 59 -8.71 0.43 -5.59
C GLY A 59 -9.02 -0.96 -6.14
N ALA A 60 -8.26 -1.44 -7.12
CA ALA A 60 -8.37 -2.82 -7.60
C ALA A 60 -7.90 -3.85 -6.57
N ALA A 61 -6.80 -3.58 -5.85
CA ALA A 61 -6.36 -4.41 -4.73
C ALA A 61 -7.45 -4.49 -3.65
N ALA A 62 -8.02 -3.35 -3.26
CA ALA A 62 -9.14 -3.25 -2.33
C ALA A 62 -10.39 -4.02 -2.82
N ALA A 63 -10.78 -3.82 -4.09
CA ALA A 63 -11.91 -4.50 -4.71
C ALA A 63 -11.71 -6.02 -4.78
N SER A 64 -10.46 -6.49 -4.92
CA SER A 64 -10.16 -7.92 -4.95
C SER A 64 -10.45 -8.65 -3.65
N ALA A 65 -10.59 -7.95 -2.52
CA ALA A 65 -11.06 -8.53 -1.26
C ALA A 65 -12.59 -8.68 -1.18
N LEU A 66 -13.32 -8.06 -2.11
CA LEU A 66 -14.78 -8.04 -2.12
C LEU A 66 -15.38 -9.11 -3.05
N VAL A 67 -14.54 -9.73 -3.89
CA VAL A 67 -14.93 -10.81 -4.81
C VAL A 67 -14.69 -12.19 -4.17
N PRO A 68 -15.30 -13.27 -4.68
CA PRO A 68 -15.06 -14.62 -4.15
C PRO A 68 -13.57 -15.00 -4.14
N PRO A 69 -13.08 -15.81 -3.17
CA PRO A 69 -11.64 -16.06 -2.98
C PRO A 69 -10.89 -16.65 -4.19
N PHE A 70 -11.59 -17.36 -5.08
CA PHE A 70 -11.01 -17.92 -6.30
C PHE A 70 -10.83 -16.87 -7.41
N GLN A 71 -11.56 -15.75 -7.36
CA GLN A 71 -11.47 -14.63 -8.28
C GLN A 71 -10.40 -13.62 -7.83
N GLY A 72 -9.95 -12.78 -8.75
CA GLY A 72 -9.11 -11.62 -8.47
C GLY A 72 -9.46 -10.49 -9.42
N ILE A 73 -8.94 -9.30 -9.14
CA ILE A 73 -9.08 -8.13 -10.02
C ILE A 73 -7.72 -7.83 -10.62
N TRP A 74 -7.60 -7.94 -11.94
CA TRP A 74 -6.36 -7.69 -12.69
C TRP A 74 -5.15 -8.50 -12.18
N GLY A 75 -5.41 -9.75 -11.79
CA GLY A 75 -4.41 -10.65 -11.20
C GLY A 75 -4.14 -10.41 -9.72
N MET A 76 -4.70 -9.36 -9.11
CA MET A 76 -4.59 -9.08 -7.68
C MET A 76 -5.60 -9.89 -6.88
N LYS A 77 -5.15 -10.43 -5.74
CA LYS A 77 -6.00 -11.11 -4.76
C LYS A 77 -5.61 -10.70 -3.35
N LEU A 78 -6.47 -9.92 -2.70
CA LEU A 78 -6.40 -9.57 -1.29
C LEU A 78 -7.35 -10.51 -0.51
N GLN A 79 -6.79 -11.54 0.12
CA GLN A 79 -7.54 -12.57 0.84
C GLN A 79 -7.36 -12.37 2.34
N LEU A 80 -8.38 -11.83 2.99
CA LEU A 80 -8.33 -11.50 4.41
C LEU A 80 -8.63 -12.73 5.29
N PRO A 81 -8.06 -12.80 6.51
CA PRO A 81 -8.40 -13.84 7.46
C PRO A 81 -9.90 -13.87 7.75
N VAL A 82 -10.50 -15.05 7.77
CA VAL A 82 -11.97 -15.23 7.89
C VAL A 82 -12.54 -14.59 9.15
N ASN A 83 -11.79 -14.61 10.25
CA ASN A 83 -12.16 -14.03 11.54
C ASN A 83 -11.83 -12.54 11.67
N ARG A 84 -11.10 -11.96 10.72
CA ARG A 84 -10.68 -10.55 10.71
C ARG A 84 -10.82 -9.96 9.29
N PRO A 85 -12.05 -9.87 8.76
CA PRO A 85 -12.29 -9.53 7.36
C PRO A 85 -12.27 -8.02 7.08
N ARG A 86 -11.99 -7.15 8.07
CA ARG A 86 -12.20 -5.72 7.91
C ARG A 86 -11.03 -5.02 7.20
N ILE A 87 -11.39 -4.03 6.38
CA ILE A 87 -10.48 -3.11 5.67
C ILE A 87 -10.75 -1.69 6.14
N GLY A 88 -9.71 -0.94 6.48
CA GLY A 88 -9.79 0.51 6.65
C GLY A 88 -9.08 1.24 5.51
N TYR A 89 -9.78 2.09 4.75
CA TYR A 89 -9.21 2.94 3.70
C TYR A 89 -9.16 4.39 4.17
N PHE A 90 -7.97 4.98 4.22
CA PHE A 90 -7.73 6.36 4.61
C PHE A 90 -7.12 7.11 3.45
N ASP A 91 -7.89 8.02 2.85
CA ASP A 91 -7.45 8.90 1.77
C ASP A 91 -7.04 10.26 2.35
N THR A 92 -5.84 10.74 2.02
CA THR A 92 -5.35 12.03 2.51
C THR A 92 -5.18 13.07 1.40
N GLU A 93 -5.36 12.70 0.12
CA GLU A 93 -5.01 13.55 -1.01
C GLU A 93 -6.24 14.12 -1.76
N MET A 94 -7.35 13.38 -1.79
CA MET A 94 -8.47 13.67 -2.69
C MET A 94 -9.47 14.67 -2.10
N SER A 95 -10.18 15.37 -2.99
CA SER A 95 -11.37 16.13 -2.58
C SER A 95 -12.48 15.17 -2.15
N SER A 96 -13.44 15.62 -1.34
CA SER A 96 -14.55 14.76 -0.91
C SER A 96 -15.28 14.13 -2.11
N PHE A 97 -15.52 14.89 -3.18
CA PHE A 97 -16.18 14.33 -4.37
C PHE A 97 -15.34 13.25 -5.07
N ASP A 98 -14.04 13.47 -5.22
CA ASP A 98 -13.15 12.49 -5.86
C ASP A 98 -12.95 11.24 -4.99
N PHE A 99 -12.94 11.40 -3.66
CA PHE A 99 -12.94 10.30 -2.70
C PHE A 99 -14.17 9.41 -2.90
N TYR A 100 -15.38 9.97 -2.94
CA TYR A 100 -16.60 9.18 -3.18
C TYR A 100 -16.55 8.47 -4.54
N ARG A 101 -16.09 9.14 -5.61
CA ARG A 101 -15.90 8.50 -6.92
C ARG A 101 -14.89 7.36 -6.89
N GLN A 102 -13.86 7.45 -6.06
CA GLN A 102 -12.88 6.39 -5.89
C GLN A 102 -13.50 5.19 -5.17
N ILE A 103 -14.33 5.40 -4.15
CA ILE A 103 -15.09 4.33 -3.48
C ILE A 103 -16.10 3.68 -4.44
N ASP A 104 -16.85 4.47 -5.20
CA ASP A 104 -17.79 3.96 -6.22
C ASP A 104 -17.08 3.07 -7.25
N LYS A 105 -15.86 3.45 -7.64
CA LYS A 105 -15.03 2.66 -8.55
C LYS A 105 -14.62 1.32 -7.94
N ILE A 106 -14.26 1.28 -6.66
CA ILE A 106 -13.93 0.03 -5.94
C ILE A 106 -15.15 -0.89 -5.92
N VAL A 107 -16.32 -0.35 -5.56
CA VAL A 107 -17.61 -1.07 -5.54
C VAL A 107 -17.94 -1.62 -6.92
N SER A 108 -17.77 -0.81 -7.97
CA SER A 108 -18.02 -1.20 -9.36
C SER A 108 -17.05 -2.27 -9.87
N LEU A 109 -15.75 -2.17 -9.54
CA LEU A 109 -14.74 -3.18 -9.91
C LEU A 109 -15.03 -4.54 -9.27
N ALA A 110 -15.59 -4.54 -8.06
CA ALA A 110 -16.01 -5.74 -7.36
C ALA A 110 -17.43 -6.25 -7.76
N GLU A 111 -18.08 -5.58 -8.72
CA GLU A 111 -19.45 -5.87 -9.15
C GLU A 111 -20.45 -5.91 -7.98
N LYS A 112 -20.26 -5.02 -7.00
CA LYS A 112 -21.15 -4.85 -5.84
C LYS A 112 -22.12 -3.68 -6.08
N GLN A 113 -23.25 -3.72 -5.38
CA GLN A 113 -24.22 -2.63 -5.39
C GLN A 113 -23.88 -1.51 -4.39
N LYS A 114 -23.19 -1.87 -3.30
CA LYS A 114 -22.77 -0.96 -2.24
C LYS A 114 -21.49 -1.46 -1.58
N LEU A 115 -20.83 -0.57 -0.84
CA LEU A 115 -19.69 -0.91 -0.01
C LEU A 115 -20.13 -1.86 1.12
N PRO A 116 -19.44 -3.00 1.35
CA PRO A 116 -19.78 -3.91 2.45
C PRO A 116 -19.46 -3.33 3.83
N ASP A 117 -20.17 -3.78 4.88
CA ASP A 117 -20.04 -3.28 6.26
C ASP A 117 -18.66 -3.55 6.92
N PHE A 118 -17.85 -4.43 6.33
CA PHE A 118 -16.47 -4.70 6.75
C PHE A 118 -15.44 -3.82 5.99
N PHE A 119 -15.89 -2.88 5.16
CA PHE A 119 -15.01 -1.96 4.46
C PHE A 119 -15.35 -0.54 4.90
N ASP A 120 -14.49 0.03 5.73
CA ASP A 120 -14.60 1.40 6.21
C ASP A 120 -13.69 2.31 5.39
N ALA A 121 -14.20 3.49 5.00
CA ALA A 121 -13.46 4.43 4.18
C ALA A 121 -13.59 5.87 4.73
N TYR A 122 -12.47 6.58 4.80
CA TYR A 122 -12.36 7.90 5.41
C TYR A 122 -11.58 8.87 4.52
N SER A 123 -12.09 10.10 4.39
CA SER A 123 -11.41 11.23 3.77
C SER A 123 -10.77 12.10 4.85
N MET A 124 -9.45 12.28 4.77
CA MET A 124 -8.59 12.83 5.83
C MET A 124 -7.79 14.05 5.35
N ARG A 125 -8.08 14.55 4.14
CA ARG A 125 -7.31 15.61 3.46
C ARG A 125 -7.16 16.90 4.27
N GLU A 126 -8.10 17.20 5.16
CA GLU A 126 -8.10 18.43 5.95
C GLU A 126 -7.28 18.30 7.25
N ASP A 127 -6.80 17.11 7.58
CA ASP A 127 -6.19 16.80 8.86
C ASP A 127 -4.66 16.90 8.83
N MET A 128 -4.09 17.30 9.97
CA MET A 128 -2.65 17.36 10.14
C MET A 128 -2.03 15.96 10.27
N PRO A 129 -0.78 15.75 9.85
CA PRO A 129 -0.12 14.45 9.87
C PRO A 129 -0.14 13.71 11.22
N SER A 130 -0.04 14.42 12.34
CA SER A 130 -0.14 13.84 13.68
C SER A 130 -1.56 13.35 14.00
N LYS A 131 -2.58 14.13 13.60
CA LYS A 131 -3.99 13.80 13.82
C LYS A 131 -4.41 12.61 12.96
N ILE A 132 -3.97 12.54 11.71
CA ILE A 132 -4.19 11.38 10.83
C ILE A 132 -3.67 10.10 11.49
N ARG A 133 -2.43 10.09 11.98
CA ARG A 133 -1.83 8.93 12.66
C ARG A 133 -2.60 8.52 13.92
N ILE A 134 -3.07 9.49 14.71
CA ILE A 134 -3.89 9.23 15.90
C ILE A 134 -5.23 8.59 15.51
N MET A 135 -5.91 9.12 14.49
CA MET A 135 -7.19 8.57 14.01
C MET A 135 -7.03 7.16 13.46
N ILE A 136 -5.96 6.88 12.72
CA ILE A 136 -5.64 5.52 12.25
C ILE A 136 -5.40 4.56 13.43
N GLU A 137 -4.60 4.95 14.43
CA GLU A 137 -4.38 4.10 15.60
C GLU A 137 -5.67 3.87 16.39
N GLN A 138 -6.50 4.91 16.56
CA GLN A 138 -7.79 4.80 17.23
C GLN A 138 -8.72 3.83 16.49
N TYR A 139 -8.79 3.94 15.16
CA TYR A 139 -9.55 3.00 14.32
C TYR A 139 -9.10 1.55 14.52
N LEU A 140 -7.79 1.29 14.55
CA LEU A 140 -7.24 -0.06 14.81
C LEU A 140 -7.43 -0.52 16.27
N ILE A 141 -7.59 0.42 17.20
CA ILE A 141 -7.95 0.11 18.59
C ILE A 141 -9.39 -0.39 18.66
N GLU A 142 -10.31 0.30 17.99
CA GLU A 142 -11.75 -0.01 18.01
C GLU A 142 -12.10 -1.22 17.14
N ASN A 143 -11.37 -1.43 16.04
CA ASN A 143 -11.69 -2.46 15.04
C ASN A 143 -10.63 -3.57 15.02
N LYS A 144 -10.69 -4.48 16.00
CA LYS A 144 -9.74 -5.61 16.15
C LYS A 144 -9.84 -6.64 15.02
N ASP A 145 -10.95 -6.65 14.30
CA ASP A 145 -11.20 -7.47 13.12
C ASP A 145 -10.60 -6.86 11.83
N CYS A 146 -9.93 -5.71 11.89
CA CYS A 146 -9.19 -5.16 10.77
C CYS A 146 -7.91 -5.96 10.49
N SER A 147 -7.72 -6.37 9.24
CA SER A 147 -6.49 -7.07 8.78
C SER A 147 -5.74 -6.32 7.67
N CYS A 148 -6.40 -5.37 7.00
CA CYS A 148 -5.78 -4.57 5.95
C CYS A 148 -6.09 -3.09 6.15
N LEU A 149 -5.05 -2.27 6.20
CA LEU A 149 -5.16 -0.82 6.23
C LEU A 149 -4.60 -0.25 4.93
N ILE A 150 -5.36 0.60 4.27
CA ILE A 150 -4.95 1.32 3.06
C ILE A 150 -4.76 2.79 3.45
N VAL A 151 -3.59 3.36 3.14
CA VAL A 151 -3.30 4.78 3.32
C VAL A 151 -2.90 5.37 1.96
N ASP A 152 -3.84 6.03 1.31
CA ASP A 152 -3.64 6.70 0.02
C ASP A 152 -3.09 8.11 0.26
N GLY A 153 -1.76 8.19 0.41
CA GLY A 153 -1.00 9.41 0.69
C GLY A 153 -0.06 9.27 1.89
N LEU A 154 0.94 8.38 1.81
CA LEU A 154 1.90 8.19 2.91
C LEU A 154 2.75 9.43 3.21
N LEU A 155 2.93 10.33 2.24
CA LEU A 155 3.66 11.58 2.43
C LEU A 155 2.92 12.52 3.41
N ASP A 156 1.59 12.43 3.49
CA ASP A 156 0.78 13.27 4.37
C ASP A 156 0.82 12.80 5.84
N LEU A 157 1.58 11.74 6.13
CA LEU A 157 1.89 11.30 7.49
C LEU A 157 3.09 12.04 8.12
N CYS A 158 3.79 12.88 7.34
CA CYS A 158 4.83 13.80 7.80
C CYS A 158 4.60 15.22 7.29
N LEU A 159 5.06 16.22 8.06
CA LEU A 159 5.08 17.62 7.66
C LEU A 159 6.16 17.89 6.61
N ASP A 160 7.38 17.40 6.87
CA ASP A 160 8.49 17.48 5.92
C ASP A 160 9.03 16.08 5.59
N TYR A 161 8.67 15.59 4.40
CA TYR A 161 9.16 14.31 3.88
C TYR A 161 10.65 14.31 3.52
N ASN A 162 11.33 15.46 3.63
CA ASN A 162 12.78 15.58 3.52
C ASN A 162 13.47 15.70 4.88
N ASP A 163 12.75 15.79 6.01
CA ASP A 163 13.38 15.74 7.33
C ASP A 163 13.75 14.28 7.69
N PRO A 164 15.03 13.93 7.85
CA PRO A 164 15.42 12.54 8.11
C PRO A 164 14.90 12.01 9.45
N LYS A 165 14.71 12.87 10.45
CA LYS A 165 14.23 12.49 11.78
C LYS A 165 12.73 12.23 11.74
N GLU A 166 11.94 13.13 11.15
CA GLU A 166 10.49 12.98 11.01
C GLU A 166 10.14 11.75 10.18
N THR A 167 10.78 11.58 9.03
CA THR A 167 10.56 10.42 8.16
C THR A 167 10.96 9.11 8.82
N ARG A 168 11.99 9.11 9.69
CA ARG A 168 12.36 7.95 10.50
C ARG A 168 11.30 7.63 11.57
N LEU A 169 10.69 8.64 12.19
CA LEU A 169 9.59 8.46 13.13
C LEU A 169 8.35 7.87 12.44
N VAL A 170 7.97 8.37 11.26
CA VAL A 170 6.87 7.80 10.46
C VAL A 170 7.17 6.36 10.06
N THR A 171 8.39 6.06 9.62
CA THR A 171 8.75 4.68 9.29
C THR A 171 8.68 3.76 10.52
N ASN A 172 9.18 4.20 11.68
CA ASN A 172 9.09 3.43 12.92
C ASN A 172 7.63 3.24 13.33
N TRP A 173 6.78 4.25 13.12
CA TRP A 173 5.35 4.17 13.35
C TRP A 173 4.71 3.10 12.45
N LEU A 174 4.97 3.10 11.14
CA LEU A 174 4.48 2.08 10.20
C LEU A 174 4.85 0.67 10.66
N LYS A 175 6.13 0.42 10.97
CA LYS A 175 6.62 -0.87 11.46
C LYS A 175 5.95 -1.30 12.77
N ARG A 176 5.71 -0.34 13.67
CA ARG A 176 5.06 -0.61 14.95
C ARG A 176 3.60 -0.98 14.75
N ILE A 177 2.84 -0.20 14.00
CA ILE A 177 1.40 -0.43 13.87
C ILE A 177 1.10 -1.72 13.10
N THR A 178 1.88 -2.05 12.06
CA THR A 178 1.66 -3.31 11.32
C THR A 178 1.89 -4.51 12.22
N LYS A 179 2.94 -4.49 13.04
CA LYS A 179 3.25 -5.56 14.00
C LYS A 179 2.28 -5.60 15.19
N GLN A 180 1.92 -4.45 15.75
CA GLN A 180 1.10 -4.33 16.96
C GLN A 180 -0.34 -4.73 16.69
N TYR A 181 -0.90 -4.31 15.56
CA TYR A 181 -2.28 -4.60 15.18
C TYR A 181 -2.41 -5.80 14.24
N ASP A 182 -1.29 -6.44 13.90
CA ASP A 182 -1.24 -7.64 13.05
C ASP A 182 -2.00 -7.44 11.72
N ILE A 183 -1.61 -6.39 10.98
CA ILE A 183 -2.25 -5.97 9.72
C ILE A 183 -1.24 -5.95 8.57
N LEU A 184 -1.73 -6.05 7.34
CA LEU A 184 -1.04 -5.53 6.15
C LEU A 184 -1.39 -4.06 5.99
N LEU A 185 -0.38 -3.20 5.81
CA LEU A 185 -0.60 -1.81 5.39
C LEU A 185 -0.25 -1.63 3.90
N ILE A 186 -1.18 -1.10 3.11
CA ILE A 186 -0.97 -0.73 1.72
C ILE A 186 -0.87 0.78 1.64
N GLY A 187 0.32 1.29 1.29
CA GLY A 187 0.57 2.72 1.17
C GLY A 187 0.68 3.19 -0.27
N VAL A 188 0.36 4.46 -0.51
CA VAL A 188 0.63 5.14 -1.78
C VAL A 188 1.70 6.21 -1.60
N LEU A 189 2.67 6.23 -2.53
CA LEU A 189 3.71 7.26 -2.59
C LEU A 189 3.80 7.89 -3.98
N HIS A 190 4.03 9.20 -3.98
CA HIS A 190 4.38 9.92 -5.19
C HIS A 190 5.89 9.81 -5.47
N LEU A 191 6.27 9.48 -6.70
CA LEU A 191 7.66 9.55 -7.16
C LEU A 191 8.04 10.99 -7.52
N GLY A 192 9.34 11.28 -7.44
CA GLY A 192 9.86 12.61 -7.72
C GLY A 192 9.98 12.84 -9.21
N LYS A 193 10.06 14.10 -9.63
CA LYS A 193 10.24 14.44 -11.05
C LYS A 193 11.65 14.10 -11.61
N GLY A 194 12.50 13.38 -10.86
CA GLY A 194 13.83 12.94 -11.28
C GLY A 194 14.03 11.42 -11.13
N HIS A 195 14.58 10.79 -12.18
CA HIS A 195 15.16 9.44 -12.24
C HIS A 195 14.38 8.23 -11.69
N GLY A 196 13.08 8.34 -11.40
CA GLY A 196 12.30 7.19 -10.91
C GLY A 196 12.58 6.82 -9.44
N GLU A 197 13.27 7.70 -8.71
CA GLU A 197 13.46 7.55 -7.27
C GLU A 197 12.24 8.05 -6.50
N THR A 198 11.93 7.35 -5.41
CA THR A 198 10.87 7.73 -4.47
C THR A 198 11.21 9.06 -3.79
N LEU A 199 10.23 9.97 -3.68
CA LEU A 199 10.46 11.32 -3.15
C LEU A 199 11.03 11.33 -1.73
N GLY A 200 12.09 12.11 -1.55
CA GLY A 200 12.64 12.47 -0.24
C GLY A 200 13.15 11.29 0.58
N HIS A 201 13.41 11.58 1.86
CA HIS A 201 13.90 10.58 2.80
C HIS A 201 12.85 9.51 3.10
N LEU A 202 11.56 9.87 3.13
CA LEU A 202 10.48 8.90 3.37
C LEU A 202 10.37 7.86 2.25
N GLY A 203 10.55 8.27 1.00
CA GLY A 203 10.61 7.36 -0.13
C GLY A 203 11.74 6.35 -0.01
N SER A 204 12.96 6.86 0.21
CA SER A 204 14.15 6.03 0.38
C SER A 204 14.03 5.05 1.55
N ASN A 205 13.42 5.50 2.66
CA ASN A 205 13.12 4.69 3.82
C ASN A 205 12.13 3.57 3.48
N THR A 206 11.07 3.93 2.75
CA THR A 206 10.06 2.97 2.30
C THR A 206 10.68 1.86 1.46
N ASP A 207 11.49 2.20 0.44
CA ASP A 207 12.13 1.21 -0.42
C ASP A 207 13.00 0.22 0.37
N ARG A 208 13.63 0.66 1.46
CA ARG A 208 14.47 -0.20 2.32
C ARG A 208 13.68 -1.11 3.25
N TRP A 209 12.47 -0.75 3.63
CA TRP A 209 11.77 -1.37 4.77
C TRP A 209 10.38 -1.90 4.47
N SER A 210 9.77 -1.55 3.33
CA SER A 210 8.55 -2.18 2.86
C SER A 210 8.76 -3.69 2.67
N GLN A 211 7.73 -4.51 2.66
CA GLN A 211 7.87 -5.87 2.18
C GLN A 211 7.98 -5.89 0.66
N SER A 212 7.16 -5.05 0.02
CA SER A 212 7.13 -4.90 -1.42
C SER A 212 6.95 -3.45 -1.81
N THR A 213 7.70 -3.00 -2.81
CA THR A 213 7.45 -1.74 -3.52
C THR A 213 7.13 -2.07 -4.96
N MET A 214 6.04 -1.49 -5.47
CA MET A 214 5.63 -1.58 -6.87
C MET A 214 5.63 -0.18 -7.47
N ILE A 215 5.90 -0.09 -8.77
CA ILE A 215 5.85 1.16 -9.52
C ILE A 215 4.64 1.14 -10.45
N VAL A 216 3.90 2.25 -10.46
CA VAL A 216 2.84 2.54 -11.41
C VAL A 216 3.30 3.63 -12.36
N GLU A 217 3.28 3.33 -13.65
CA GLU A 217 3.70 4.22 -14.72
C GLU A 217 2.57 4.41 -15.74
N LYS A 218 2.55 5.58 -16.39
CA LYS A 218 1.74 5.80 -17.59
C LYS A 218 2.66 5.74 -18.81
N ASN A 219 2.47 4.73 -19.65
CA ASN A 219 3.08 4.70 -20.97
C ASN A 219 2.39 5.76 -21.85
N LYS A 220 3.16 6.75 -22.32
CA LYS A 220 2.63 7.86 -23.13
C LYS A 220 2.34 7.45 -24.57
N ASP A 221 3.04 6.44 -25.07
CA ASP A 221 2.93 5.99 -26.46
C ASP A 221 1.70 5.08 -26.63
N THR A 222 1.50 4.15 -25.69
CA THR A 222 0.38 3.20 -25.73
C THR A 222 -0.85 3.68 -24.95
N GLY A 223 -0.69 4.70 -24.10
CA GLY A 223 -1.73 5.15 -23.18
C GLY A 223 -1.97 4.21 -21.98
N GLN A 224 -1.25 3.10 -21.90
CA GLN A 224 -1.40 2.10 -20.83
C GLN A 224 -0.92 2.63 -19.48
N PHE A 225 -1.66 2.30 -18.43
CA PHE A 225 -1.18 2.41 -17.06
C PHE A 225 -0.66 1.04 -16.64
N VAL A 226 0.57 0.97 -16.14
CA VAL A 226 1.27 -0.29 -15.92
C VAL A 226 1.78 -0.35 -14.50
N LEU A 227 1.43 -1.42 -13.79
CA LEU A 227 1.98 -1.78 -12.49
C LEU A 227 3.12 -2.79 -12.69
N LYS A 228 4.28 -2.50 -12.11
CA LYS A 228 5.48 -3.34 -12.16
C LYS A 228 6.04 -3.56 -10.76
N PRO A 229 6.71 -4.69 -10.49
CA PRO A 229 7.52 -4.83 -9.29
C PRO A 229 8.70 -3.86 -9.35
N LYS A 230 9.08 -3.29 -8.19
CA LYS A 230 10.37 -2.62 -7.98
C LYS A 230 11.25 -3.46 -7.06
N TYR A 231 10.67 -3.88 -5.94
CA TYR A 231 11.28 -4.77 -4.95
C TYR A 231 10.19 -5.67 -4.39
N ILE A 232 10.35 -6.99 -4.49
CA ILE A 232 9.52 -7.99 -3.80
C ILE A 232 10.43 -8.80 -2.90
N ARG A 233 10.20 -8.77 -1.58
CA ARG A 233 11.06 -9.48 -0.60
C ARG A 233 10.55 -10.85 -0.21
N SER A 234 9.26 -11.11 -0.40
CA SER A 234 8.58 -12.34 0.02
C SER A 234 8.59 -13.45 -1.04
N ASP A 235 8.78 -13.10 -2.31
CA ASP A 235 8.69 -14.00 -3.46
C ASP A 235 9.44 -13.39 -4.66
N GLY A 236 9.43 -14.07 -5.80
CA GLY A 236 9.89 -13.53 -7.07
C GLY A 236 8.93 -12.50 -7.67
N ASP A 237 9.44 -11.75 -8.63
CA ASP A 237 8.70 -10.72 -9.36
C ASP A 237 7.51 -11.29 -10.16
N PHE A 238 6.48 -10.47 -10.32
CA PHE A 238 5.31 -10.74 -11.17
C PHE A 238 5.43 -9.98 -12.51
N GLU A 239 4.70 -10.45 -13.53
CA GLU A 239 4.72 -9.82 -14.85
C GLU A 239 3.92 -8.51 -14.86
N PRO A 240 4.37 -7.46 -15.59
CA PRO A 240 3.70 -6.17 -15.64
C PRO A 240 2.19 -6.26 -15.88
N VAL A 241 1.39 -5.63 -15.00
CA VAL A 241 -0.07 -5.57 -15.14
C VAL A 241 -0.45 -4.27 -15.82
N ALA A 242 -0.96 -4.35 -17.04
CA ALA A 242 -1.39 -3.19 -17.82
C ALA A 242 -2.91 -3.01 -17.79
N ILE A 243 -3.37 -1.76 -17.62
CA ILE A 243 -4.77 -1.37 -17.69
C ILE A 243 -4.97 -0.16 -18.60
N MET A 244 -6.15 -0.04 -19.19
CA MET A 244 -6.59 1.16 -19.91
C MET A 244 -7.95 1.62 -19.44
N ASN A 245 -8.20 2.92 -19.60
CA ASN A 245 -9.47 3.55 -19.31
C ASN A 245 -10.21 3.84 -20.62
N TYR A 246 -11.38 3.22 -20.78
CA TYR A 246 -12.28 3.45 -21.89
C TYR A 246 -13.52 4.21 -21.37
N ASN A 247 -13.46 5.54 -21.40
CA ASN A 247 -14.55 6.43 -21.00
C ASN A 247 -15.09 6.17 -19.58
N GLY A 248 -14.20 6.01 -18.62
CA GLY A 248 -14.51 5.74 -17.22
C GLY A 248 -14.47 4.26 -16.85
N ARG A 249 -14.49 3.35 -17.83
CA ARG A 249 -14.39 1.91 -17.60
C ARG A 249 -12.94 1.44 -17.67
N TRP A 250 -12.43 0.90 -16.56
CA TRP A 250 -11.07 0.38 -16.48
C TRP A 250 -11.05 -1.12 -16.77
N SER A 251 -10.14 -1.53 -17.65
CA SER A 251 -9.97 -2.94 -18.02
C SER A 251 -8.49 -3.31 -18.07
N GLN A 252 -8.17 -4.53 -17.64
CA GLN A 252 -6.85 -5.11 -17.91
C GLN A 252 -6.69 -5.39 -19.40
N VAL A 253 -5.50 -5.10 -19.91
CA VAL A 253 -5.12 -5.34 -21.31
C VAL A 253 -3.76 -6.04 -21.35
N PRO A 254 -3.40 -6.71 -22.45
CA PRO A 254 -2.04 -7.21 -22.64
C PRO A 254 -1.02 -6.09 -22.51
N TYR A 255 0.06 -6.33 -21.76
CA TYR A 255 1.15 -5.36 -21.63
C TYR A 255 1.89 -5.22 -22.96
N ILE A 256 2.13 -3.96 -23.37
CA ILE A 256 2.94 -3.64 -24.55
C ILE A 256 4.25 -3.03 -24.05
N GLU A 257 5.36 -3.73 -24.31
CA GLU A 257 6.69 -3.24 -23.96
C GLU A 257 7.00 -1.95 -24.74
N PRO A 258 7.51 -0.89 -24.09
CA PRO A 258 7.90 0.33 -24.77
C PRO A 258 8.97 0.02 -25.83
N ALA A 259 8.88 0.69 -26.98
CA ALA A 259 9.96 0.64 -27.96
C ALA A 259 11.27 1.13 -27.30
N PRO A 260 12.41 0.47 -27.55
CA PRO A 260 13.69 0.92 -27.02
C PRO A 260 13.94 2.37 -27.44
N ALA A 261 14.35 3.21 -26.50
CA ALA A 261 14.64 4.61 -26.78
C ALA A 261 15.73 4.69 -27.85
N VAL A 262 15.41 5.26 -29.01
CA VAL A 262 16.40 5.53 -30.05
C VAL A 262 17.43 6.49 -29.44
N PRO A 263 18.73 6.14 -29.36
CA PRO A 263 19.72 7.01 -28.77
C PRO A 263 19.76 8.31 -29.55
N THR A 264 19.33 9.40 -28.91
CA THR A 264 19.48 10.75 -29.46
C THR A 264 20.97 11.03 -29.55
N LYS A 265 21.52 11.00 -30.78
CA LYS A 265 22.87 11.50 -31.06
C LYS A 265 22.94 12.91 -30.48
N LYS A 266 23.75 13.11 -29.43
CA LYS A 266 24.15 14.45 -29.01
C LYS A 266 24.73 15.14 -30.25
N LYS A 267 24.09 16.23 -30.70
CA LYS A 267 24.74 17.14 -31.63
C LYS A 267 25.90 17.75 -30.86
N ASN A 268 27.12 17.43 -31.30
CA ASN A 268 28.36 18.07 -30.84
C ASN A 268 28.33 19.56 -31.13
#